data_AF-A0A848YVS6-F1
#
_entry.id   AF-A0A848YVS6-F1
#
_cell.length_a   1.000
_cell.length_b   1.000
_cell.length_c   1.000
_cell.angle_alpha   90.00
_cell.angle_beta   90.00
_cell.angle_gamma   90.00
#
_symmetry.space_group_name_H-M   'P 1'
#
loop_
_entity.id
_entity.type
_entity.pdbx_description
1 polymer ?
#
loop_
_entity_poly.entity_id
_entity_poly.type
_entity_poly.pdbx_seq_one_letter_code
_entity_poly.pdbx_strand_id
1 'polypeptide(L)' 'MESPVLIGRDEICRYLRISKNTFYKLTDAGMPAEKKAKIWTANIEQLNDFFRVGKSDESGVESRP' A
#
# COMPACT_ATOMS: atom_id res chain seq x y z
N MET A 1 22.73 -2.59 4.55
CA MET A 1 21.48 -2.91 5.27
C MET A 1 20.60 -1.69 5.17
N GLU A 2 19.76 -1.63 4.15
CA GLU A 2 18.69 -0.62 4.12
C GLU A 2 17.77 -0.93 5.30
N SER A 3 17.63 0.05 6.19
CA SER A 3 16.74 -0.07 7.34
C SER A 3 15.32 0.05 6.83
N PRO A 4 14.37 -0.81 7.27
CA PRO A 4 12.99 -0.72 6.82
C PRO A 4 12.43 0.68 7.15
N VAL A 5 12.11 1.45 6.11
CA VAL A 5 11.57 2.80 6.26
C VAL A 5 10.11 2.68 6.69
N LEU A 6 9.89 2.73 8.00
CA LEU A 6 8.56 2.79 8.60
C LEU A 6 8.02 4.21 8.50
N ILE A 7 6.93 4.36 7.75
CA ILE A 7 6.23 5.64 7.61
C ILE A 7 4.90 5.62 8.36
N GLY A 8 4.56 6.76 8.97
CA GLY A 8 3.29 6.94 9.67
C GLY A 8 2.12 7.20 8.71
N ARG A 9 0.88 7.09 9.19
CA ARG A 9 -0.37 7.31 8.41
C ARG A 9 -0.33 8.49 7.44
N ASP A 10 0.06 9.66 7.92
CA ASP A 10 0.04 10.89 7.11
C ASP A 10 1.10 10.87 6.01
N GLU A 11 2.24 10.21 6.24
CA GLU A 11 3.25 9.94 5.21
C GLU A 11 2.76 8.86 4.24
N ILE A 12 2.09 7.81 4.70
CA ILE A 12 1.48 6.78 3.83
C ILE A 12 0.47 7.43 2.88
N CYS A 13 -0.40 8.28 3.42
CA CYS A 13 -1.40 9.00 2.61
C CYS A 13 -0.72 9.91 1.58
N ARG A 14 0.38 10.58 1.93
CA ARG A 14 1.16 11.42 1.00
C ARG A 14 1.88 10.59 -0.05
N TYR A 15 2.55 9.51 0.36
CA TYR A 15 3.32 8.61 -0.49
C TYR A 15 2.44 7.96 -1.56
N LEU A 16 1.28 7.42 -1.15
CA LEU A 16 0.31 6.80 -2.06
C LEU A 16 -0.61 7.82 -2.74
N ARG A 17 -0.53 9.11 -2.36
CA ARG A 17 -1.45 10.18 -2.79
C ARG A 17 -2.93 9.83 -2.61
N ILE A 18 -3.26 9.22 -1.47
CA ILE A 18 -4.61 8.80 -1.12
C ILE A 18 -5.19 9.60 0.04
N SER A 19 -6.52 9.61 0.13
CA SER A 19 -7.24 10.15 1.28
C SER A 19 -7.24 9.18 2.46
N LYS A 20 -7.41 9.71 3.68
CA LYS A 20 -7.56 8.90 4.90
C LYS A 20 -8.67 7.85 4.79
N ASN A 21 -9.77 8.18 4.12
CA ASN A 21 -10.86 7.24 3.88
C ASN A 21 -10.42 6.04 3.02
N THR A 22 -9.66 6.31 1.95
CA THR A 22 -9.08 5.27 1.09
C THR A 22 -8.03 4.45 1.83
N PHE A 23 -7.23 5.08 2.68
CA PHE A 23 -6.28 4.37 3.55
C PHE A 23 -7.00 3.31 4.40
N TYR A 24 -8.10 3.67 5.08
CA TYR A 24 -8.85 2.70 5.90
C TYR A 24 -9.45 1.57 5.05
N LYS A 25 -9.96 1.87 3.85
CA LYS A 25 -10.44 0.83 2.92
C LYS A 25 -9.33 -0.13 2.48
N LEU A 26 -8.12 0.38 2.26
CA LEU A 26 -6.97 -0.44 1.88
C LEU A 26 -6.50 -1.30 3.05
N THR A 27 -6.47 -0.76 4.27
CA THR A 27 -6.17 -1.57 5.46
C THR A 27 -7.23 -2.65 5.70
N ASP A 28 -8.50 -2.37 5.41
CA ASP A 28 -9.57 -3.36 5.46
C ASP A 28 -9.40 -4.44 4.37
N ALA A 29 -8.93 -4.03 3.18
CA ALA A 29 -8.60 -4.94 2.07
C ALA A 29 -7.28 -5.72 2.26
N GLY A 30 -6.60 -5.57 3.40
CA GLY A 30 -5.38 -6.33 3.73
C GLY A 30 -4.05 -5.62 3.45
N MET A 31 -4.05 -4.29 3.29
CA MET A 31 -2.81 -3.51 3.18
C MET A 31 -1.90 -3.75 4.40
N PRO A 32 -0.57 -3.93 4.20
CA PRO A 32 0.40 -4.17 5.27
C PRO A 32 0.69 -2.89 6.06
N ALA A 33 -0.28 -2.45 6.86
CA ALA A 33 -0.15 -1.37 7.82
C ALA A 33 -0.38 -1.92 9.24
N GLU A 34 0.53 -1.64 10.15
CA GLU A 34 0.44 -2.01 11.55
C GLU A 34 -0.03 -0.84 12.40
N LYS A 35 -0.94 -1.10 13.33
CA LYS A 35 -1.35 -0.12 14.34
C LYS A 35 -0.53 -0.30 15.61
N LYS A 36 0.49 0.54 15.80
CA LYS A 36 1.24 0.59 17.07
C LYS A 36 0.61 1.63 18.00
N ALA A 37 -0.02 1.12 19.06
CA ALA A 37 -0.76 1.89 20.07
C ALA A 37 -1.90 2.75 19.48
N LYS A 38 -1.59 4.00 19.10
CA LYS A 38 -2.55 4.97 18.53
C LYS A 38 -2.16 5.44 17.13
N ILE A 39 -1.05 4.97 16.59
CA ILE A 39 -0.47 5.45 15.33
C ILE A 39 -0.43 4.27 14.35
N TRP A 40 -0.85 4.53 13.11
CA TRP A 40 -0.65 3.60 12.01
C TRP A 40 0.73 3.81 11.40
N THR A 41 1.47 2.73 11.24
CA THR A 41 2.78 2.67 10.62
C THR A 41 2.82 1.56 9.59
N ALA A 42 3.40 1.82 8.43
CA ALA A 42 3.57 0.81 7.39
C ALA A 42 5.00 0.86 6.86
N ASN A 43 5.50 -0.27 6.40
CA ASN A 43 6.77 -0.35 5.70
C ASN A 43 6.56 -0.01 4.22
N ILE A 44 7.32 0.94 3.69
CA ILE A 44 7.26 1.33 2.28
C ILE A 44 7.49 0.13 1.35
N GLU A 45 8.44 -0.75 1.66
CA GLU A 45 8.74 -1.92 0.83
C GLU A 45 7.56 -2.88 0.75
N GLN A 46 6.89 -3.12 1.88
CA GLN A 46 5.69 -3.97 1.91
C GLN A 46 4.51 -3.32 1.19
N LEU A 47 4.35 -1.99 1.32
CA LEU A 47 3.36 -1.25 0.53
C LEU A 47 3.65 -1.40 -0.96
N ASN A 48 4.90 -1.18 -1.38
CA ASN A 48 5.29 -1.29 -2.77
C ASN A 48 5.07 -2.70 -3.30
N ASP A 49 5.41 -3.74 -2.53
CA ASP A 49 5.16 -5.14 -2.90
C ASP A 49 3.65 -5.43 -3.06
N PHE A 50 2.84 -4.99 -2.11
CA PHE A 50 1.37 -5.13 -2.15
C PHE A 50 0.76 -4.48 -3.40
N PHE A 51 1.20 -3.27 -3.76
CA PHE A 51 0.74 -2.59 -4.98
C PHE A 51 1.40 -3.10 -6.27
N ARG A 52 2.60 -3.68 -6.17
CA ARG A 52 3.31 -4.29 -7.29
C ARG A 52 2.61 -5.58 -7.73
N VAL A 53 2.17 -6.40 -6.78
CA VAL A 53 1.38 -7.61 -7.04
C VAL A 53 0.02 -7.26 -7.65
N GLY A 54 -0.61 -6.17 -7.21
CA GLY A 54 -1.86 -5.69 -7.80
C GLY A 54 -1.76 -5.17 -9.24
N LYS A 55 -0.55 -4.96 -9.77
CA LYS A 55 -0.31 -4.55 -11.18
C LYS A 55 -0.05 -5.71 -12.14
N SER A 56 0.00 -6.94 -11.64
CA SER A 56 0.26 -8.12 -12.47
C SER A 56 -0.97 -8.68 -13.21
N ASP A 57 -2.14 -8.06 -13.07
CA ASP A 57 -3.37 -8.44 -13.79
C ASP A 57 -3.72 -7.51 -14.97
N GLU A 58 -2.83 -6.61 -15.40
CA GLU A 58 -3.01 -5.81 -16.62
C GLU A 58 -2.03 -6.24 -17.74
N SER A 59 -2.00 -7.54 -18.01
CA SER A 59 -1.51 -8.09 -19.29
C SER A 59 -2.35 -9.32 -19.63
N GLY A 60 -3.53 -9.08 -20.18
CA GLY A 60 -4.45 -10.14 -20.55
C GLY A 60 -5.69 -9.69 -21.32
N VAL A 61 -5.63 -8.58 -22.08
CA VAL A 61 -6.61 -8.34 -23.13
C VAL A 61 -5.91 -8.00 -24.45
N GLU A 62 -6.53 -8.54 -25.51
CA GLU A 62 -6.20 -8.53 -26.94
C GLU A 62 -5.28 -9.66 -27.44
N SER A 63 -5.69 -10.51 -28.39
CA SER A 63 -6.62 -10.27 -29.49
C SER A 63 -7.45 -11.51 -29.86
N ARG A 64 -8.75 -11.28 -30.12
CA ARG A 64 -9.53 -12.08 -31.09
C ARG A 64 -8.92 -11.87 -32.49
N PRO A 65 -8.91 -12.90 -33.33
CA PRO A 65 -9.86 -12.91 -34.46
C PRO A 65 -10.93 -14.00 -34.33
#